data_AF-A0A9D6XQE7-F1
#
_entry.id   AF-A0A9D6XQE7-F1
#
_cell.length_a   1.000
_cell.length_b   1.000
_cell.length_c   1.000
_cell.angle_alpha   90.00
_cell.angle_beta   90.00
_cell.angle_gamma   90.00
#
_symmetry.space_group_name_H-M   'P 1'
#
loop_
_entity.id
_entity.type
_entity.pdbx_description
1 polymer ?
#
loop_
_entity_poly.entity_id
_entity_poly.type
_entity_poly.pdbx_seq_one_letter_code
_entity_poly.pdbx_strand_id
1 'polypeptide(L)'
;MYRLAIFASIVLAGPTLVVAQSPSDSCTKCHLALESEKAGPAQKFATDVHHDVGLSCADCHGGDPHEESMEAMSPAKGFRGAPKKPQIPQFCARCHSDTTFMHRFDPRVRVDQLSQYLTSVHGKRLKQGDTKVAACVDCHGVHDILRVSDTRSPVYPMNVATTCAHCHADAEHMKGYGIPTDQVENYEKSVHAQMLAQGDTSAPTCTTCHGNHGATPPGVRSVVNVCGTCHVFFEQLFNNSPHRPVFAAMGLPGCVQCHSNHAVVKPSDDWVGTGPNSVCMGCHAEGDKGFEASRKIAGDLAKLQTELARAGETLSTAEHSGMEVSTPKVGLTNANEALVKARVNVHTFNEADVRKFTDQGVEISQKAYQAGVAALHERDARRKGLGVSLIFIVLTISGLYLKIRLMESRPSPSSGPQASGE
;
A
#
# COMPACT_ATOMS: atom_id res chain seq x y z
N MET A 1 -41.30 -0.22 58.34
CA MET A 1 -41.20 -1.15 57.19
C MET A 1 -39.75 -1.18 56.73
N TYR A 2 -38.93 -2.05 57.32
CA TYR A 2 -37.53 -2.28 56.93
C TYR A 2 -37.50 -3.37 55.84
N ARG A 3 -36.93 -3.10 54.66
CA ARG A 3 -36.64 -4.12 53.66
C ARG A 3 -35.14 -4.44 53.70
N LEU A 4 -34.82 -5.61 54.24
CA LEU A 4 -33.51 -6.24 54.20
C LEU A 4 -33.24 -6.74 52.77
N ALA A 5 -32.16 -6.28 52.15
CA ALA A 5 -31.67 -6.82 50.87
C ALA A 5 -30.64 -7.92 51.16
N ILE A 6 -30.93 -9.15 50.73
CA ILE A 6 -30.02 -10.29 50.79
C ILE A 6 -29.22 -10.32 49.49
N PHE A 7 -27.91 -10.07 49.57
CA PHE A 7 -26.97 -10.29 48.48
C PHE A 7 -26.54 -11.76 48.47
N ALA A 8 -27.02 -12.53 47.50
CA ALA A 8 -26.50 -13.87 47.20
C ALA A 8 -25.28 -13.73 46.28
N SER A 9 -24.10 -14.10 46.78
CA SER A 9 -22.87 -14.17 45.98
C SER A 9 -22.84 -15.49 45.21
N ILE A 10 -23.01 -15.43 43.89
CA ILE A 10 -22.82 -16.56 42.99
C ILE A 10 -21.34 -16.60 42.60
N VAL A 11 -20.61 -17.59 43.11
CA VAL A 11 -19.26 -17.93 42.65
C VAL A 11 -19.40 -18.68 41.32
N LEU A 12 -19.15 -17.99 40.20
CA LEU A 12 -19.00 -18.64 38.90
C LEU A 12 -17.64 -19.33 38.85
N ALA A 13 -17.64 -20.67 38.90
CA ALA A 13 -16.50 -21.47 38.51
C ALA A 13 -16.24 -21.27 37.01
N GLY A 14 -15.09 -20.68 36.67
CA GLY A 14 -14.67 -20.51 35.28
C GLY A 14 -14.39 -21.87 34.62
N PRO A 15 -14.61 -22.00 33.29
CA PRO A 15 -14.33 -23.25 32.60
C PRO A 15 -12.83 -23.50 32.61
N THR A 16 -12.43 -24.66 33.14
CA THR A 16 -11.08 -25.19 33.00
C THR A 16 -10.85 -25.49 31.52
N LEU A 17 -9.99 -24.69 30.88
CA LEU A 17 -9.39 -25.04 29.60
C LEU A 17 -8.58 -26.33 29.80
N VAL A 18 -9.19 -27.45 29.42
CA VAL A 18 -8.47 -28.70 29.20
C VAL A 18 -7.63 -28.48 27.95
N VAL A 19 -6.35 -28.16 28.16
CA VAL A 19 -5.34 -28.32 27.11
C VAL A 19 -5.26 -29.82 26.85
N ALA A 20 -5.85 -30.28 25.75
CA ALA A 20 -5.63 -31.64 25.28
C ALA A 20 -4.13 -31.80 25.05
N GLN A 21 -3.46 -32.60 25.88
CA GLN A 21 -2.09 -33.01 25.62
C GLN A 21 -2.10 -33.78 24.30
N SER A 22 -1.31 -33.31 23.32
CA SER A 22 -1.08 -34.05 22.09
C SER A 22 -0.66 -35.48 22.45
N PRO A 23 -1.26 -36.51 21.83
CA PRO A 23 -0.88 -37.90 22.10
C PRO A 23 0.63 -38.04 21.88
N SER A 24 1.28 -38.79 22.77
CA SER A 24 2.72 -39.00 22.75
C SER A 24 3.14 -39.65 21.43
N ASP A 25 3.65 -38.84 20.49
CA ASP A 25 4.14 -39.29 19.19
C ASP A 25 5.56 -39.88 19.33
N SER A 26 5.68 -41.20 19.18
CA SER A 26 6.97 -41.91 19.23
C SER A 26 7.93 -41.40 18.15
N CYS A 27 7.41 -40.92 17.01
CA CYS A 27 8.20 -40.40 15.90
C CYS A 27 9.01 -39.19 16.36
N THR A 28 8.34 -38.18 16.93
CA THR A 28 8.99 -36.95 17.40
C THR A 28 9.98 -37.23 18.52
N LYS A 29 9.61 -38.07 19.50
CA LYS A 29 10.49 -38.43 20.63
C LYS A 29 11.77 -39.13 20.14
N CYS A 30 11.64 -40.11 19.25
CA CYS A 30 12.78 -40.84 18.69
C CYS A 30 13.65 -39.93 17.81
N HIS A 31 13.05 -39.15 16.91
CA HIS A 31 13.79 -38.28 16.00
C HIS A 31 14.50 -37.11 16.69
N LEU A 32 13.95 -36.54 17.76
CA LEU A 32 14.64 -35.52 18.56
C LEU A 32 15.83 -36.07 19.34
N ALA A 33 15.83 -37.37 19.66
CA ALA A 33 16.92 -38.03 20.35
C ALA A 33 18.07 -38.44 19.40
N LEU A 34 17.88 -38.31 18.08
CA LEU A 34 18.93 -38.57 17.10
C LEU A 34 19.94 -37.41 17.10
N GLU A 35 21.22 -37.72 16.88
CA GLU A 35 22.21 -36.69 16.61
C GLU A 35 22.12 -36.21 15.15
N SER A 36 22.68 -35.02 14.87
CA SER A 36 22.92 -34.47 13.52
C SER A 36 21.67 -34.12 12.70
N GLU A 37 21.82 -34.05 11.37
CA GLU A 37 20.81 -33.71 10.35
C GLU A 37 19.48 -34.48 10.51
N LYS A 38 19.49 -35.65 11.15
CA LYS A 38 18.31 -36.51 11.33
C LYS A 38 17.31 -36.01 12.36
N ALA A 39 17.74 -35.15 13.29
CA ALA A 39 16.85 -34.46 14.23
C ALA A 39 16.23 -33.17 13.66
N GLY A 40 16.83 -32.62 12.60
CA GLY A 40 16.42 -31.34 12.01
C GLY A 40 14.92 -31.24 11.68
N PRO A 41 14.31 -32.23 10.98
CA PRO A 41 12.88 -32.26 10.71
C PRO A 41 12.01 -32.14 11.96
N ALA A 42 12.31 -32.93 13.01
CA ALA A 42 11.53 -32.95 14.23
C ALA A 42 11.69 -31.66 15.05
N GLN A 43 12.88 -31.04 15.02
CA GLN A 43 13.13 -29.75 15.67
C GLN A 43 12.32 -28.62 15.02
N LYS A 44 12.27 -28.60 13.68
CA LYS A 44 11.53 -27.59 12.92
C LYS A 44 10.02 -27.71 13.08
N PHE A 45 9.52 -28.95 13.14
CA PHE A 45 8.09 -29.26 13.16
C PHE A 45 7.36 -28.64 14.35
N ALA A 46 8.07 -28.37 15.45
CA ALA A 46 7.52 -27.66 16.61
C ALA A 46 6.96 -26.25 16.28
N THR A 47 7.38 -25.65 15.16
CA THR A 47 6.91 -24.33 14.69
C THR A 47 5.99 -24.41 13.47
N ASP A 48 5.66 -25.62 13.01
CA ASP A 48 4.83 -25.83 11.82
C ASP A 48 3.35 -25.62 12.13
N VAL A 49 2.63 -24.99 11.21
CA VAL A 49 1.18 -24.77 11.32
C VAL A 49 0.40 -26.08 11.45
N HIS A 50 0.91 -27.18 10.90
CA HIS A 50 0.28 -28.50 11.02
C HIS A 50 0.42 -29.05 12.45
N HIS A 51 1.55 -28.80 13.12
CA HIS A 51 1.72 -29.13 14.53
C HIS A 51 0.76 -28.31 15.40
N ASP A 52 0.57 -27.01 15.11
CA ASP A 52 -0.35 -26.14 15.85
C ASP A 52 -1.81 -26.62 15.83
N VAL A 53 -2.21 -27.35 14.78
CA VAL A 53 -3.57 -27.92 14.64
C VAL A 53 -3.64 -29.39 15.07
N GLY A 54 -2.58 -29.92 15.67
CA GLY A 54 -2.54 -31.26 16.25
C GLY A 54 -2.21 -32.38 15.27
N LEU A 55 -1.67 -32.08 14.08
CA LEU A 55 -1.17 -33.12 13.18
C LEU A 55 0.22 -33.58 13.63
N SER A 56 0.47 -34.88 13.44
CA SER A 56 1.70 -35.59 13.77
C SER A 56 2.54 -35.90 12.53
N CYS A 57 3.74 -36.43 12.74
CA CYS A 57 4.59 -36.93 11.65
C CYS A 57 3.86 -38.00 10.81
N ALA A 58 3.09 -38.87 11.45
CA ALA A 58 2.39 -39.99 10.82
C ALA A 58 1.23 -39.53 9.92
N ASP A 59 0.63 -38.37 10.15
CA ASP A 59 -0.44 -37.85 9.28
C ASP A 59 0.07 -37.52 7.86
N CYS A 60 1.33 -37.05 7.79
CA CYS A 60 2.03 -36.79 6.55
C CYS A 60 2.69 -38.06 6.01
N HIS A 61 3.61 -38.64 6.79
CA HIS A 61 4.50 -39.71 6.35
C HIS A 61 3.94 -41.12 6.54
N GLY A 62 2.80 -41.31 7.20
CA GLY A 62 2.31 -42.63 7.58
C GLY A 62 3.18 -43.28 8.66
N GLY A 63 3.06 -44.61 8.79
CA GLY A 63 3.71 -45.34 9.88
C GLY A 63 2.85 -45.38 11.14
N ASP A 64 3.44 -45.85 12.23
CA ASP A 64 2.75 -46.05 13.51
C ASP A 64 3.38 -45.21 14.63
N PRO A 65 2.73 -44.12 15.05
CA PRO A 65 3.27 -43.19 16.04
C PRO A 65 3.23 -43.74 17.48
N HIS A 66 2.77 -44.99 17.68
CA HIS A 66 2.78 -45.67 18.98
C HIS A 66 3.86 -46.75 19.07
N GLU A 67 4.60 -46.98 17.98
CA GLU A 67 5.70 -47.93 17.92
C GLU A 67 7.03 -47.19 18.15
N GLU A 68 7.83 -47.64 19.13
CA GLU A 68 9.12 -47.00 19.45
C GLU A 68 10.29 -47.59 18.64
N SER A 69 10.10 -48.74 17.97
CA SER A 69 11.12 -49.37 17.14
C SER A 69 11.10 -48.86 15.69
N MET A 70 12.11 -49.25 14.91
CA MET A 70 12.20 -48.93 13.47
C MET A 70 11.03 -49.52 12.65
N GLU A 71 10.29 -50.49 13.19
CA GLU A 71 9.07 -51.02 12.56
C GLU A 71 7.96 -49.97 12.40
N ALA A 72 8.03 -48.87 13.16
CA ALA A 72 7.15 -47.70 13.02
C ALA A 72 7.17 -47.15 11.58
N MET A 73 8.32 -47.22 10.91
CA MET A 73 8.54 -46.73 9.54
C MET A 73 8.47 -47.84 8.49
N SER A 74 7.90 -49.01 8.82
CA SER A 74 7.77 -50.08 7.84
C SER A 74 6.73 -49.75 6.75
N PRO A 75 6.94 -50.17 5.50
CA PRO A 75 5.92 -50.05 4.45
C PRO A 75 4.60 -50.77 4.80
N ALA A 76 4.69 -51.85 5.60
CA ALA A 76 3.52 -52.59 6.08
C ALA A 76 2.61 -51.74 6.98
N LYS A 77 3.19 -50.80 7.74
CA LYS A 77 2.45 -49.81 8.54
C LYS A 77 2.11 -48.55 7.76
N GLY A 78 2.18 -48.60 6.42
CA GLY A 78 1.78 -47.49 5.54
C GLY A 78 2.74 -46.31 5.51
N PHE A 79 3.99 -46.50 5.95
CA PHE A 79 5.02 -45.47 5.87
C PHE A 79 5.37 -45.13 4.41
N ARG A 80 5.41 -43.83 4.11
CA ARG A 80 5.57 -43.26 2.77
C ARG A 80 6.93 -42.62 2.56
N GLY A 81 7.64 -42.28 3.64
CA GLY A 81 8.91 -41.55 3.58
C GLY A 81 8.77 -40.14 2.97
N ALA A 82 9.91 -39.58 2.56
CA ALA A 82 9.96 -38.26 1.94
C ALA A 82 9.53 -38.32 0.46
N PRO A 83 8.53 -37.52 0.03
CA PRO A 83 8.08 -37.51 -1.36
C PRO A 83 9.16 -36.95 -2.29
N LYS A 84 9.30 -37.53 -3.49
CA LYS A 84 10.13 -36.95 -4.56
C LYS A 84 9.45 -35.71 -5.14
N LYS A 85 10.23 -34.79 -5.72
CA LYS A 85 9.74 -33.52 -6.29
C LYS A 85 8.43 -33.63 -7.11
N PRO A 86 8.27 -34.56 -8.07
CA PRO A 86 7.03 -34.68 -8.85
C PRO A 86 5.81 -35.15 -8.05
N GLN A 87 6.03 -35.78 -6.89
CA GLN A 87 4.99 -36.32 -6.02
C GLN A 87 4.49 -35.28 -5.02
N ILE A 88 5.27 -34.22 -4.74
CA ILE A 88 4.97 -33.19 -3.73
C ILE A 88 3.58 -32.56 -3.94
N PRO A 89 3.17 -32.13 -5.15
CA PRO A 89 1.86 -31.51 -5.31
C PRO A 89 0.71 -32.42 -4.88
N GLN A 90 0.76 -33.71 -5.24
CA GLN A 90 -0.26 -34.66 -4.81
C GLN A 90 -0.16 -35.01 -3.33
N PHE A 91 1.06 -35.04 -2.78
CA PHE A 91 1.29 -35.31 -1.36
C PHE A 91 0.53 -34.30 -0.48
N CYS A 92 0.67 -33.00 -0.77
CA CYS A 92 -0.03 -31.94 -0.06
C CYS A 92 -1.54 -31.95 -0.35
N ALA A 93 -1.93 -32.20 -1.60
CA ALA A 93 -3.32 -32.18 -2.04
C ALA A 93 -4.20 -33.27 -1.41
N ARG A 94 -3.62 -34.34 -0.84
CA ARG A 94 -4.36 -35.34 -0.05
C ARG A 94 -5.25 -34.71 1.02
N CYS A 95 -4.80 -33.58 1.58
CA CYS A 95 -5.55 -32.80 2.57
C CYS A 95 -5.95 -31.45 1.98
N HIS A 96 -5.01 -30.71 1.37
CA HIS A 96 -5.23 -29.35 0.86
C HIS A 96 -6.05 -29.28 -0.45
N SER A 97 -6.60 -30.40 -0.91
CA SER A 97 -7.62 -30.45 -1.97
C SER A 97 -8.89 -31.20 -1.54
N ASP A 98 -9.05 -31.46 -0.25
CA ASP A 98 -10.25 -32.06 0.36
C ASP A 98 -10.98 -31.00 1.19
N THR A 99 -12.14 -30.56 0.69
CA THR A 99 -13.02 -29.60 1.39
C THR A 99 -13.45 -30.09 2.76
N THR A 100 -13.79 -31.38 2.86
CA THR A 100 -14.34 -31.97 4.08
C THR A 100 -13.28 -32.11 5.15
N PHE A 101 -12.02 -32.30 4.76
CA PHE A 101 -10.89 -32.28 5.68
C PHE A 101 -10.55 -30.86 6.12
N MET A 102 -10.29 -29.95 5.17
CA MET A 102 -9.77 -28.61 5.49
C MET A 102 -10.76 -27.73 6.25
N HIS A 103 -12.06 -27.84 5.96
CA HIS A 103 -13.09 -27.04 6.66
C HIS A 103 -13.29 -27.44 8.13
N ARG A 104 -12.71 -28.56 8.59
CA ARG A 104 -12.66 -28.88 10.03
C ARG A 104 -11.76 -27.90 10.80
N PHE A 105 -10.78 -27.32 10.11
CA PHE A 105 -9.80 -26.39 10.68
C PHE A 105 -10.14 -24.93 10.37
N ASP A 106 -10.49 -24.62 9.12
CA ASP A 106 -10.98 -23.29 8.73
C ASP A 106 -11.95 -23.41 7.54
N PRO A 107 -13.25 -23.14 7.72
CA PRO A 107 -14.24 -23.17 6.64
C PRO A 107 -13.99 -22.17 5.51
N ARG A 108 -13.10 -21.19 5.70
CA ARG A 108 -12.77 -20.16 4.69
C ARG A 108 -11.57 -20.56 3.84
N VAL A 109 -10.84 -21.61 4.21
CA VAL A 109 -9.68 -22.08 3.46
C VAL A 109 -10.13 -22.58 2.09
N ARG A 110 -9.48 -22.06 1.06
CA ARG A 110 -9.61 -22.55 -0.32
C ARG A 110 -8.94 -23.93 -0.43
N VAL A 111 -9.44 -24.80 -1.31
CA VAL A 111 -8.86 -26.14 -1.56
C VAL A 111 -8.58 -26.39 -3.05
N ASP A 112 -8.63 -25.35 -3.88
CA ASP A 112 -8.40 -25.42 -5.32
C ASP A 112 -6.92 -25.21 -5.72
N GLN A 113 -6.00 -25.11 -4.76
CA GLN A 113 -4.58 -24.77 -4.98
C GLN A 113 -3.88 -25.78 -5.89
N LEU A 114 -4.14 -27.09 -5.74
CA LEU A 114 -3.57 -28.08 -6.65
C LEU A 114 -4.06 -27.84 -8.09
N SER A 115 -5.36 -27.60 -8.27
CA SER A 115 -5.92 -27.35 -9.60
C SER A 115 -5.30 -26.11 -10.24
N GLN A 116 -5.13 -25.03 -9.48
CA GLN A 116 -4.44 -23.83 -9.94
C GLN A 116 -2.97 -24.10 -10.26
N TYR A 117 -2.25 -24.82 -9.39
CA TYR A 117 -0.84 -25.20 -9.60
C TYR A 117 -0.64 -25.96 -10.90
N LEU A 118 -1.53 -26.89 -11.24
CA LEU A 118 -1.47 -27.63 -12.50
C LEU A 118 -1.65 -26.74 -13.74
N THR A 119 -2.23 -25.54 -13.61
CA THR A 119 -2.32 -24.55 -14.70
C THR A 119 -1.08 -23.67 -14.82
N SER A 120 -0.27 -23.57 -13.77
CA SER A 120 0.94 -22.74 -13.72
C SER A 120 2.03 -23.25 -14.67
N VAL A 121 2.98 -22.38 -15.03
CA VAL A 121 4.15 -22.78 -15.83
C VAL A 121 5.01 -23.79 -15.06
N HIS A 122 5.14 -23.61 -13.74
CA HIS A 122 5.86 -24.54 -12.87
C HIS A 122 5.22 -25.93 -12.87
N GLY A 123 3.90 -26.03 -12.64
CA GLY A 123 3.19 -27.30 -12.63
C GLY A 123 3.19 -28.01 -13.98
N LYS A 124 3.05 -27.25 -15.08
CA LYS A 124 3.14 -27.80 -16.45
C LYS A 124 4.51 -28.41 -16.74
N ARG A 125 5.60 -27.71 -16.38
CA ARG A 125 6.98 -28.20 -16.56
C ARG A 125 7.31 -29.37 -15.64
N LEU A 126 6.85 -29.34 -14.38
CA LEU A 126 7.04 -30.46 -13.45
C LEU A 126 6.39 -31.74 -13.98
N LYS A 127 5.20 -31.63 -14.58
CA LYS A 127 4.52 -32.76 -15.24
C LYS A 127 5.31 -33.30 -16.45
N GLN A 128 6.11 -32.47 -17.10
CA GLN A 128 7.02 -32.86 -18.19
C GLN A 128 8.34 -33.47 -17.68
N GLY A 129 8.54 -33.59 -16.36
CA GLY A 129 9.72 -34.18 -15.75
C GLY A 129 10.81 -33.17 -15.36
N ASP A 130 10.56 -31.88 -15.55
CA ASP A 130 11.49 -30.85 -15.11
C ASP A 130 11.42 -30.67 -13.59
N THR A 131 12.38 -31.21 -12.86
CA THR A 131 12.41 -31.15 -11.39
C THR A 131 13.07 -29.88 -10.85
N LYS A 132 13.58 -29.01 -11.72
CA LYS A 132 14.21 -27.74 -11.29
C LYS A 132 13.18 -26.65 -11.00
N VAL A 133 11.96 -26.78 -11.52
CA VAL A 133 10.86 -25.82 -11.25
C VAL A 133 10.29 -25.97 -9.84
N ALA A 134 9.63 -24.91 -9.37
CA ALA A 134 9.02 -24.87 -8.05
C ALA A 134 7.82 -25.85 -7.91
N ALA A 135 7.75 -26.48 -6.74
CA ALA A 135 6.63 -27.22 -6.19
C ALA A 135 6.17 -26.53 -4.89
N CYS A 136 5.16 -27.09 -4.21
CA CYS A 136 4.55 -26.48 -3.03
C CYS A 136 5.56 -26.08 -1.95
N VAL A 137 6.54 -26.95 -1.70
CA VAL A 137 7.52 -26.78 -0.62
C VAL A 137 8.57 -25.70 -0.89
N ASP A 138 8.81 -25.34 -2.15
CA ASP A 138 9.83 -24.34 -2.50
C ASP A 138 9.39 -22.93 -2.12
N CYS A 139 8.09 -22.71 -2.00
CA CYS A 139 7.54 -21.46 -1.50
C CYS A 139 7.12 -21.56 -0.02
N HIS A 140 6.58 -22.70 0.41
CA HIS A 140 5.96 -22.82 1.74
C HIS A 140 6.88 -23.38 2.84
N GLY A 141 7.99 -24.02 2.49
CA GLY A 141 8.79 -24.82 3.43
C GLY A 141 8.31 -26.27 3.50
N VAL A 142 8.86 -27.05 4.44
CA VAL A 142 8.58 -28.50 4.55
C VAL A 142 8.13 -28.90 5.94
N HIS A 143 8.97 -28.68 6.95
CA HIS A 143 8.72 -29.02 8.36
C HIS A 143 8.67 -27.76 9.24
N ASP A 144 8.64 -26.60 8.62
CA ASP A 144 8.61 -25.26 9.20
C ASP A 144 7.57 -24.42 8.44
N ILE A 145 6.50 -25.07 7.97
CA ILE A 145 5.45 -24.42 7.18
C ILE A 145 4.67 -23.48 8.09
N LEU A 146 4.67 -22.19 7.74
CA LEU A 146 3.97 -21.16 8.49
C LEU A 146 2.67 -20.74 7.81
N ARG A 147 1.72 -20.21 8.60
CA ARG A 147 0.52 -19.55 8.06
C ARG A 147 0.92 -18.40 7.14
N VAL A 148 0.17 -18.21 6.06
CA VAL A 148 0.40 -17.10 5.11
C VAL A 148 0.30 -15.70 5.73
N SER A 149 -0.36 -15.59 6.89
CA SER A 149 -0.49 -14.36 7.67
C SER A 149 0.65 -14.14 8.68
N ASP A 150 1.52 -15.13 8.89
CA ASP A 150 2.70 -14.99 9.75
C ASP A 150 3.77 -14.22 8.99
N THR A 151 4.31 -13.17 9.61
CA THR A 151 5.33 -12.30 8.99
C THR A 151 6.65 -13.01 8.68
N ARG A 152 6.90 -14.16 9.31
CA ARG A 152 8.07 -15.01 9.05
C ARG A 152 7.84 -15.98 7.89
N SER A 153 6.60 -16.13 7.41
CA SER A 153 6.29 -17.04 6.31
C SER A 153 6.96 -16.56 5.02
N PRO A 154 7.60 -17.43 4.22
CA PRO A 154 8.19 -17.00 2.96
C PRO A 154 7.15 -16.48 1.94
N VAL A 155 5.88 -16.88 2.10
CA VAL A 155 4.76 -16.43 1.27
C VAL A 155 3.98 -15.26 1.89
N TYR A 156 4.46 -14.69 3.00
CA TYR A 156 3.93 -13.43 3.51
C TYR A 156 4.22 -12.28 2.52
N PRO A 157 3.33 -11.31 2.28
CA PRO A 157 3.47 -10.32 1.21
C PRO A 157 4.86 -9.67 1.10
N MET A 158 5.46 -9.27 2.23
CA MET A 158 6.80 -8.65 2.28
C MET A 158 7.94 -9.59 1.88
N ASN A 159 7.73 -10.90 1.99
CA ASN A 159 8.75 -11.92 1.71
C ASN A 159 8.62 -12.53 0.31
N VAL A 160 7.49 -12.30 -0.39
CA VAL A 160 7.21 -12.90 -1.70
C VAL A 160 8.31 -12.61 -2.71
N ALA A 161 8.81 -11.37 -2.77
CA ALA A 161 9.87 -11.00 -3.72
C ALA A 161 11.15 -11.82 -3.47
N THR A 162 11.56 -11.94 -2.21
CA THR A 162 12.70 -12.78 -1.78
C THR A 162 12.49 -14.25 -2.13
N THR A 163 11.28 -14.77 -1.88
CA THR A 163 10.93 -16.15 -2.21
C THR A 163 11.05 -16.43 -3.70
N CYS A 164 10.58 -15.51 -4.55
CA CYS A 164 10.75 -15.62 -5.99
C CYS A 164 12.24 -15.48 -6.40
N ALA A 165 12.98 -14.60 -5.74
CA ALA A 165 14.39 -14.30 -6.04
C ALA A 165 15.29 -15.53 -5.91
N HIS A 166 14.97 -16.49 -5.04
CA HIS A 166 15.73 -17.74 -4.89
C HIS A 166 15.97 -18.47 -6.22
N CYS A 167 15.06 -18.35 -7.19
CA CYS A 167 15.26 -18.87 -8.54
C CYS A 167 15.31 -17.74 -9.57
N HIS A 168 14.41 -16.76 -9.50
CA HIS A 168 14.25 -15.73 -10.54
C HIS A 168 15.30 -14.61 -10.50
N ALA A 169 16.15 -14.54 -9.48
CA ALA A 169 17.33 -13.67 -9.47
C ALA A 169 18.64 -14.44 -9.68
N ASP A 170 18.58 -15.78 -9.83
CA ASP A 170 19.74 -16.64 -10.07
C ASP A 170 19.93 -16.87 -11.58
N ALA A 171 20.95 -16.23 -12.14
CA ALA A 171 21.27 -16.33 -13.56
C ALA A 171 21.61 -17.76 -14.00
N GLU A 172 22.29 -18.55 -13.17
CA GLU A 172 22.64 -19.93 -13.52
C GLU A 172 21.40 -20.83 -13.48
N HIS A 173 20.49 -20.61 -12.52
CA HIS A 173 19.20 -21.30 -12.49
C HIS A 173 18.34 -20.94 -13.72
N MET A 174 18.28 -19.65 -14.08
CA MET A 174 17.37 -19.15 -15.14
C MET A 174 17.90 -19.31 -16.56
N LYS A 175 19.21 -19.51 -16.73
CA LYS A 175 19.88 -19.66 -18.04
C LYS A 175 19.21 -20.67 -18.96
N GLY A 176 18.81 -21.83 -18.43
CA GLY A 176 18.14 -22.89 -19.20
C GLY A 176 16.71 -22.55 -19.66
N TYR A 177 16.11 -21.51 -19.06
CA TYR A 177 14.74 -21.08 -19.36
C TYR A 177 14.68 -19.83 -20.24
N GLY A 178 15.81 -19.13 -20.43
CA GLY A 178 15.85 -17.88 -21.21
C GLY A 178 15.05 -16.74 -20.59
N ILE A 179 14.88 -16.76 -19.27
CA ILE A 179 14.16 -15.72 -18.51
C ILE A 179 15.22 -14.78 -17.93
N PRO A 180 15.07 -13.45 -18.05
CA PRO A 180 16.00 -12.52 -17.41
C PRO A 180 15.92 -12.62 -15.88
N THR A 181 16.88 -11.99 -15.18
CA THR A 181 16.99 -12.07 -13.70
C THR A 181 17.03 -10.72 -12.99
N ASP A 182 16.69 -9.63 -13.69
CA ASP A 182 16.61 -8.27 -13.19
C ASP A 182 15.21 -7.89 -12.64
N GLN A 183 14.26 -8.82 -12.65
CA GLN A 183 12.84 -8.62 -12.34
C GLN A 183 12.64 -8.25 -10.87
N VAL A 184 13.38 -8.91 -9.98
CA VAL A 184 13.32 -8.65 -8.54
C VAL A 184 13.90 -7.27 -8.24
N GLU A 185 15.09 -6.97 -8.77
CA GLU A 185 15.72 -5.65 -8.62
C GLU A 185 14.83 -4.54 -9.18
N ASN A 186 14.18 -4.76 -10.33
CA ASN A 186 13.25 -3.81 -10.91
C ASN A 186 11.99 -3.65 -10.05
N TYR A 187 11.43 -4.74 -9.52
CA TYR A 187 10.29 -4.69 -8.60
C TYR A 187 10.60 -3.89 -7.34
N GLU A 188 11.79 -4.06 -6.74
CA GLU A 188 12.20 -3.32 -5.54
C GLU A 188 12.26 -1.80 -5.76
N LYS A 189 12.53 -1.36 -6.99
CA LYS A 189 12.50 0.07 -7.37
C LYS A 189 11.08 0.60 -7.57
N SER A 190 10.07 -0.26 -7.63
CA SER A 190 8.69 0.12 -7.94
C SER A 190 7.97 0.82 -6.80
N VAL A 191 6.93 1.57 -7.13
CA VAL A 191 6.01 2.15 -6.13
C VAL A 191 5.29 1.07 -5.34
N HIS A 192 5.01 -0.10 -5.94
CA HIS A 192 4.37 -1.21 -5.21
C HIS A 192 5.28 -1.73 -4.10
N ALA A 193 6.56 -1.93 -4.38
CA ALA A 193 7.53 -2.33 -3.35
C ALA A 193 7.73 -1.24 -2.30
N GLN A 194 7.74 0.05 -2.70
CA GLN A 194 7.82 1.17 -1.76
C GLN A 194 6.63 1.22 -0.80
N MET A 195 5.40 1.00 -1.29
CA MET A 195 4.20 0.96 -0.43
C MET A 195 4.23 -0.25 0.50
N LEU A 196 4.64 -1.42 -0.01
CA LEU A 196 4.79 -2.63 0.78
C LEU A 196 5.81 -2.44 1.92
N ALA A 197 6.94 -1.78 1.65
CA ALA A 197 7.96 -1.46 2.65
C ALA A 197 7.46 -0.48 3.73
N GLN A 198 6.44 0.32 3.44
CA GLN A 198 5.76 1.19 4.41
C GLN A 198 4.72 0.43 5.26
N GLY A 199 4.55 -0.87 5.04
CA GLY A 199 3.60 -1.72 5.75
C GLY A 199 2.25 -1.89 5.06
N ASP A 200 2.06 -1.34 3.86
CA ASP A 200 0.84 -1.53 3.08
C ASP A 200 0.85 -2.90 2.38
N THR A 201 0.27 -3.90 3.03
CA THR A 201 0.16 -5.27 2.49
C THR A 201 -0.88 -5.41 1.37
N SER A 202 -1.64 -4.35 1.06
CA SER A 202 -2.51 -4.31 -0.11
C SER A 202 -1.75 -4.02 -1.40
N ALA A 203 -0.51 -3.53 -1.29
CA ALA A 203 0.37 -3.29 -2.43
C ALA A 203 0.62 -4.59 -3.22
N PRO A 204 0.50 -4.57 -4.56
CA PRO A 204 0.72 -5.75 -5.39
C PRO A 204 2.11 -6.35 -5.25
N THR A 205 2.19 -7.69 -5.14
CA THR A 205 3.46 -8.45 -5.17
C THR A 205 3.59 -9.22 -6.48
N CYS A 206 4.68 -9.99 -6.65
CA CYS A 206 4.88 -10.88 -7.80
C CYS A 206 3.65 -11.78 -8.06
N THR A 207 3.07 -12.32 -6.99
CA THR A 207 1.92 -13.23 -7.07
C THR A 207 0.61 -12.53 -7.42
N THR A 208 0.50 -11.21 -7.19
CA THR A 208 -0.68 -10.42 -7.58
C THR A 208 -0.80 -10.33 -9.09
N CYS A 209 0.33 -10.21 -9.81
CA CYS A 209 0.35 -10.07 -11.27
C CYS A 209 0.53 -11.40 -12.01
N HIS A 210 1.37 -12.30 -11.47
CA HIS A 210 1.66 -13.60 -12.10
C HIS A 210 0.72 -14.71 -11.61
N GLY A 211 -0.06 -14.48 -10.57
CA GLY A 211 -0.82 -15.51 -9.87
C GLY A 211 -0.01 -16.16 -8.75
N ASN A 212 -0.72 -16.66 -7.75
CA ASN A 212 -0.15 -17.32 -6.57
C ASN A 212 0.20 -18.79 -6.87
N HIS A 213 -0.77 -19.70 -6.79
CA HIS A 213 -0.64 -21.10 -7.15
C HIS A 213 -0.73 -21.27 -8.67
N GLY A 214 -1.42 -20.38 -9.38
CA GLY A 214 -1.50 -20.35 -10.86
C GLY A 214 -0.32 -19.68 -11.59
N ALA A 215 0.81 -19.45 -10.91
CA ALA A 215 1.94 -18.64 -11.37
C ALA A 215 2.28 -18.80 -12.87
N THR A 216 1.95 -17.77 -13.66
CA THR A 216 2.14 -17.69 -15.11
C THR A 216 2.36 -16.23 -15.50
N PRO A 217 3.38 -15.91 -16.33
CA PRO A 217 3.51 -14.59 -16.91
C PRO A 217 2.25 -14.20 -17.69
N PRO A 218 1.66 -13.01 -17.44
CA PRO A 218 0.49 -12.59 -18.17
C PRO A 218 0.82 -12.50 -19.66
N GLY A 219 -0.07 -13.06 -20.48
CA GLY A 219 0.04 -12.90 -21.93
C GLY A 219 -0.05 -11.42 -22.30
N VAL A 220 0.59 -11.04 -23.40
CA VAL A 220 0.65 -9.66 -23.90
C VAL A 220 -0.73 -8.98 -23.98
N ARG A 221 -1.78 -9.74 -24.35
CA ARG A 221 -3.17 -9.26 -24.44
C ARG A 221 -3.87 -9.09 -23.10
N SER A 222 -3.35 -9.69 -22.03
CA SER A 222 -3.95 -9.72 -20.69
C SER A 222 -3.30 -8.73 -19.72
N VAL A 223 -2.19 -8.08 -20.10
CA VAL A 223 -1.47 -7.14 -19.24
C VAL A 223 -2.37 -5.99 -18.77
N VAL A 224 -3.23 -5.47 -19.67
CA VAL A 224 -4.21 -4.42 -19.33
C VAL A 224 -5.15 -4.88 -18.22
N ASN A 225 -5.65 -6.11 -18.28
CA ASN A 225 -6.58 -6.66 -17.28
C ASN A 225 -5.92 -6.90 -15.93
N VAL A 226 -4.62 -7.25 -15.91
CA VAL A 226 -3.86 -7.43 -14.66
C VAL A 226 -3.77 -6.10 -13.92
N CYS A 227 -3.33 -5.04 -14.59
CA CYS A 227 -3.29 -3.70 -14.00
C CYS A 227 -4.70 -3.22 -13.63
N GLY A 228 -5.67 -3.47 -14.50
CA GLY A 228 -7.07 -3.06 -14.36
C GLY A 228 -7.80 -3.66 -13.16
N THR A 229 -7.31 -4.76 -12.58
CA THR A 229 -7.88 -5.35 -11.35
C THR A 229 -7.91 -4.35 -10.19
N CYS A 230 -6.92 -3.43 -10.14
CA CYS A 230 -6.89 -2.33 -9.15
C CYS A 230 -7.05 -0.97 -9.84
N HIS A 231 -6.45 -0.79 -11.02
CA HIS A 231 -6.46 0.46 -11.79
C HIS A 231 -7.65 0.55 -12.75
N VAL A 232 -8.86 0.17 -12.27
CA VAL A 232 -10.07 0.01 -13.09
C VAL A 232 -10.40 1.26 -13.91
N PHE A 233 -10.32 2.45 -13.31
CA PHE A 233 -10.59 3.70 -14.02
C PHE A 233 -9.61 3.95 -15.16
N PHE A 234 -8.32 3.69 -14.94
CA PHE A 234 -7.29 3.85 -15.96
C PHE A 234 -7.46 2.83 -17.09
N GLU A 235 -7.81 1.58 -16.76
CA GLU A 235 -8.17 0.56 -17.75
C GLU A 235 -9.36 1.01 -18.60
N GLN A 236 -10.42 1.52 -17.98
CA GLN A 236 -11.62 1.97 -18.71
C GLN A 236 -11.32 3.12 -19.68
N LEU A 237 -10.58 4.12 -19.23
CA LEU A 237 -10.18 5.26 -20.07
C LEU A 237 -9.28 4.80 -21.22
N PHE A 238 -8.28 3.95 -20.92
CA PHE A 238 -7.41 3.38 -21.93
C PHE A 238 -8.19 2.55 -22.95
N ASN A 239 -9.13 1.70 -22.50
CA ASN A 239 -9.92 0.84 -23.37
C ASN A 239 -10.81 1.63 -24.35
N ASN A 240 -11.26 2.82 -23.96
CA ASN A 240 -12.04 3.73 -24.81
C ASN A 240 -11.16 4.66 -25.66
N SER A 241 -9.84 4.58 -25.53
CA SER A 241 -8.91 5.47 -26.22
C SER A 241 -8.59 5.02 -27.66
N PRO A 242 -8.04 5.93 -28.49
CA PRO A 242 -7.55 5.58 -29.83
C PRO A 242 -6.42 4.53 -29.85
N HIS A 243 -5.65 4.42 -28.76
CA HIS A 243 -4.52 3.48 -28.68
C HIS A 243 -4.97 2.03 -28.53
N ARG A 244 -6.12 1.78 -27.89
CA ARG A 244 -6.57 0.42 -27.55
C ARG A 244 -6.71 -0.51 -28.75
N PRO A 245 -7.42 -0.16 -29.84
CA PRO A 245 -7.56 -1.06 -30.99
C PRO A 245 -6.22 -1.28 -31.71
N VAL A 246 -5.39 -0.23 -31.80
CA VAL A 246 -4.07 -0.29 -32.45
C VAL A 246 -3.13 -1.23 -31.69
N PHE A 247 -3.04 -1.09 -30.37
CA PHE A 247 -2.16 -1.93 -29.56
C PHE A 247 -2.59 -3.40 -29.59
N ALA A 248 -3.90 -3.67 -29.63
CA ALA A 248 -4.38 -5.04 -29.81
C ALA A 248 -4.06 -5.62 -31.19
N ALA A 249 -4.20 -4.83 -32.25
CA ALA A 249 -3.87 -5.26 -33.61
C ALA A 249 -2.37 -5.55 -33.76
N MET A 250 -1.51 -4.74 -33.13
CA MET A 250 -0.05 -4.89 -33.17
C MET A 250 0.49 -5.89 -32.14
N GLY A 251 -0.35 -6.41 -31.23
CA GLY A 251 0.11 -7.26 -30.14
C GLY A 251 1.08 -6.54 -29.20
N LEU A 252 0.82 -5.27 -28.91
CA LEU A 252 1.57 -4.49 -27.93
C LEU A 252 0.97 -4.63 -26.53
N PRO A 253 1.78 -4.79 -25.48
CA PRO A 253 1.29 -4.93 -24.12
C PRO A 253 0.86 -3.58 -23.52
N GLY A 254 -0.29 -3.07 -23.98
CA GLY A 254 -1.13 -2.07 -23.30
C GLY A 254 -0.41 -1.01 -22.47
N CYS A 255 -0.69 -1.02 -21.17
CA CYS A 255 -0.18 -0.08 -20.17
C CYS A 255 1.35 -0.01 -20.15
N VAL A 256 2.03 -1.15 -20.37
CA VAL A 256 3.49 -1.24 -20.21
C VAL A 256 4.26 -0.70 -21.43
N GLN A 257 3.55 -0.14 -22.41
CA GLN A 257 4.18 0.67 -23.47
C GLN A 257 4.64 2.03 -22.96
N CYS A 258 3.92 2.58 -21.99
CA CYS A 258 4.24 3.87 -21.38
C CYS A 258 4.72 3.72 -19.94
N HIS A 259 4.25 2.68 -19.24
CA HIS A 259 4.66 2.33 -17.89
C HIS A 259 5.62 1.14 -17.91
N SER A 260 6.36 0.91 -16.82
CA SER A 260 7.10 -0.34 -16.66
C SER A 260 6.15 -1.49 -16.28
N ASN A 261 6.63 -2.73 -16.33
CA ASN A 261 5.93 -3.91 -15.79
C ASN A 261 6.43 -4.28 -14.38
N HIS A 262 7.75 -4.24 -14.16
CA HIS A 262 8.36 -4.54 -12.86
C HIS A 262 8.86 -3.28 -12.17
N ALA A 263 9.52 -2.36 -12.87
CA ALA A 263 10.01 -1.09 -12.31
C ALA A 263 8.96 0.03 -12.42
N VAL A 264 7.72 -0.24 -11.98
CA VAL A 264 6.62 0.73 -12.05
C VAL A 264 6.91 1.88 -11.10
N VAL A 265 7.16 3.09 -11.61
CA VAL A 265 7.43 4.28 -10.79
C VAL A 265 6.21 5.21 -10.71
N LYS A 266 6.24 6.15 -9.75
CA LYS A 266 5.22 7.18 -9.63
C LYS A 266 5.27 8.05 -10.90
N PRO A 267 4.18 8.15 -11.69
CA PRO A 267 4.18 8.99 -12.87
C PRO A 267 4.42 10.46 -12.52
N SER A 268 5.15 11.15 -13.41
CA SER A 268 5.36 12.60 -13.36
C SER A 268 4.64 13.25 -14.54
N ASP A 269 4.28 14.53 -14.41
CA ASP A 269 3.67 15.27 -15.53
C ASP A 269 4.67 15.45 -16.69
N ASP A 270 5.99 15.36 -16.44
CA ASP A 270 7.04 15.41 -17.47
C ASP A 270 7.01 14.20 -18.43
N TRP A 271 6.28 13.14 -18.07
CA TRP A 271 6.02 12.01 -18.98
C TRP A 271 5.06 12.40 -20.10
N VAL A 272 4.31 13.47 -19.90
CA VAL A 272 3.38 14.04 -20.87
C VAL A 272 4.01 15.29 -21.47
N GLY A 273 3.78 15.52 -22.76
CA GLY A 273 4.38 16.62 -23.52
C GLY A 273 5.40 16.12 -24.54
N THR A 274 6.34 17.00 -24.86
CA THR A 274 7.32 16.80 -25.96
C THR A 274 8.76 16.90 -25.46
N GLY A 275 8.95 16.89 -24.14
CA GLY A 275 10.27 16.93 -23.50
C GLY A 275 11.00 15.58 -23.56
N PRO A 276 12.26 15.53 -23.11
CA PRO A 276 13.10 14.33 -23.17
C PRO A 276 12.58 13.16 -22.32
N ASN A 277 11.77 13.44 -21.29
CA ASN A 277 11.17 12.42 -20.43
C ASN A 277 9.79 11.94 -20.93
N SER A 278 9.31 12.47 -22.05
CA SER A 278 7.99 12.14 -22.57
C SER A 278 7.93 10.71 -23.10
N VAL A 279 6.96 9.95 -22.60
CA VAL A 279 6.73 8.56 -23.04
C VAL A 279 6.05 8.51 -24.42
N CYS A 280 5.50 9.63 -24.89
CA CYS A 280 4.81 9.71 -26.18
C CYS A 280 5.79 9.77 -27.35
N MET A 281 6.97 10.37 -27.15
CA MET A 281 7.93 10.70 -28.21
C MET A 281 8.64 9.47 -28.79
N GLY A 282 8.48 8.29 -28.17
CA GLY A 282 8.93 7.02 -28.76
C GLY A 282 8.18 6.66 -30.04
N CYS A 283 6.96 7.19 -30.22
CA CYS A 283 6.10 6.89 -31.38
C CYS A 283 5.59 8.15 -32.10
N HIS A 284 5.55 9.30 -31.43
CA HIS A 284 5.05 10.56 -31.98
C HIS A 284 6.17 11.56 -32.24
N ALA A 285 6.11 12.24 -33.37
CA ALA A 285 7.08 13.24 -33.83
C ALA A 285 6.38 14.55 -34.19
N GLU A 286 7.17 15.63 -34.24
CA GLU A 286 6.67 16.95 -34.57
C GLU A 286 5.91 16.95 -35.91
N GLY A 287 4.71 17.55 -35.91
CA GLY A 287 3.82 17.58 -37.07
C GLY A 287 2.70 16.52 -37.06
N ASP A 288 2.75 15.50 -36.19
CA ASP A 288 1.65 14.56 -36.02
C ASP A 288 0.65 14.97 -34.91
N LYS A 289 -0.59 14.47 -35.01
CA LYS A 289 -1.68 14.85 -34.11
C LYS A 289 -1.44 14.45 -32.65
N GLY A 290 -0.75 13.34 -32.40
CA GLY A 290 -0.42 12.87 -31.06
C GLY A 290 0.68 13.71 -30.42
N PHE A 291 1.66 14.17 -31.18
CA PHE A 291 2.65 15.15 -30.71
C PHE A 291 1.96 16.45 -30.27
N GLU A 292 1.08 16.98 -31.11
CA GLU A 292 0.32 18.20 -30.83
C GLU A 292 -0.59 18.05 -29.60
N ALA A 293 -1.30 16.93 -29.49
CA ALA A 293 -2.14 16.62 -28.33
C ALA A 293 -1.33 16.55 -27.04
N SER A 294 -0.20 15.82 -27.07
CA SER A 294 0.68 15.69 -25.91
C SER A 294 1.23 17.04 -25.44
N ARG A 295 1.69 17.89 -26.38
CA ARG A 295 2.17 19.25 -26.07
C ARG A 295 1.11 20.08 -25.36
N LYS A 296 -0.13 20.06 -25.85
CA LYS A 296 -1.22 20.84 -25.28
C LYS A 296 -1.66 20.33 -23.91
N ILE A 297 -1.79 19.00 -23.75
CA ILE A 297 -2.10 18.39 -22.46
C ILE A 297 -1.07 18.80 -21.41
N ALA A 298 0.23 18.72 -21.73
CA ALA A 298 1.29 19.15 -20.83
C ALA A 298 1.19 20.65 -20.49
N GLY A 299 0.92 21.50 -21.49
CA GLY A 299 0.71 22.93 -21.27
C GLY A 299 -0.45 23.24 -20.34
N ASP A 300 -1.57 22.52 -20.48
CA ASP A 300 -2.76 22.69 -19.64
C ASP A 300 -2.52 22.27 -18.18
N LEU A 301 -1.81 21.14 -17.98
CA LEU A 301 -1.40 20.67 -16.66
C LEU A 301 -0.44 21.67 -15.99
N ALA A 302 0.59 22.12 -16.71
CA ALA A 302 1.57 23.07 -16.21
C ALA A 302 0.94 24.42 -15.83
N LYS A 303 -0.02 24.90 -16.63
CA LYS A 303 -0.80 26.11 -16.34
C LYS A 303 -1.58 25.96 -15.03
N LEU A 304 -2.31 24.86 -14.85
CA LEU A 304 -3.04 24.61 -13.62
C LEU A 304 -2.11 24.53 -12.40
N GLN A 305 -1.00 23.82 -12.51
CA GLN A 305 -0.01 23.74 -11.42
C GLN A 305 0.55 25.11 -11.03
N THR A 306 0.84 25.96 -12.01
CA THR A 306 1.34 27.31 -11.78
C THR A 306 0.32 28.15 -11.01
N GLU A 307 -0.95 28.08 -11.41
CA GLU A 307 -2.03 28.82 -10.71
C GLU A 307 -2.29 28.27 -9.30
N LEU A 308 -2.24 26.95 -9.12
CA LEU A 308 -2.34 26.29 -7.81
C LEU A 308 -1.21 26.75 -6.86
N ALA A 309 0.03 26.74 -7.35
CA ALA A 309 1.20 27.15 -6.56
C ALA A 309 1.09 28.63 -6.15
N ARG A 310 0.75 29.50 -7.12
CA ARG A 310 0.57 30.93 -6.90
C ARG A 310 -0.53 31.23 -5.86
N ALA A 311 -1.68 30.57 -5.99
CA ALA A 311 -2.78 30.72 -5.04
C ALA A 311 -2.40 30.20 -3.66
N GLY A 312 -1.75 29.04 -3.58
CA GLY A 312 -1.29 28.42 -2.33
C GLY A 312 -0.30 29.29 -1.56
N GLU A 313 0.72 29.82 -2.24
CA GLU A 313 1.72 30.72 -1.62
C GLU A 313 1.07 32.01 -1.09
N THR A 314 0.16 32.60 -1.88
CA THR A 314 -0.54 33.84 -1.50
C THR A 314 -1.43 33.62 -0.27
N LEU A 315 -2.21 32.53 -0.26
CA LEU A 315 -3.07 32.18 0.86
C LEU A 315 -2.27 31.83 2.10
N SER A 316 -1.16 31.09 1.95
CA SER A 316 -0.26 30.79 3.06
C SER A 316 0.33 32.07 3.65
N THR A 317 0.73 33.03 2.82
CA THR A 317 1.23 34.33 3.29
C THR A 317 0.15 35.12 4.03
N ALA A 318 -1.08 35.11 3.54
CA ALA A 318 -2.22 35.76 4.22
C ALA A 318 -2.48 35.12 5.59
N GLU A 319 -2.53 33.80 5.68
CA GLU A 319 -2.75 33.04 6.91
C GLU A 319 -1.66 33.29 7.95
N HIS A 320 -0.39 33.19 7.58
CA HIS A 320 0.74 33.48 8.48
C HIS A 320 0.75 34.93 8.98
N SER A 321 0.10 35.83 8.26
CA SER A 321 -0.06 37.22 8.66
C SER A 321 -1.32 37.50 9.50
N GLY A 322 -2.05 36.46 9.91
CA GLY A 322 -3.20 36.52 10.80
C GLY A 322 -4.55 36.78 10.10
N MET A 323 -4.61 36.62 8.78
CA MET A 323 -5.86 36.79 8.04
C MET A 323 -6.67 35.48 7.96
N GLU A 324 -8.00 35.61 7.99
CA GLU A 324 -8.92 34.49 7.80
C GLU A 324 -8.96 34.12 6.31
N VAL A 325 -8.53 32.90 5.98
CA VAL A 325 -8.48 32.39 4.60
C VAL A 325 -8.88 30.91 4.50
N SER A 326 -9.62 30.37 5.47
CA SER A 326 -9.99 28.95 5.49
C SER A 326 -10.84 28.56 4.28
N THR A 327 -11.82 29.39 3.91
CA THR A 327 -12.72 29.11 2.78
C THR A 327 -11.98 29.06 1.43
N PRO A 328 -11.15 30.06 1.06
CA PRO A 328 -10.30 29.97 -0.13
C PRO A 328 -9.35 28.77 -0.13
N LYS A 329 -8.81 28.35 1.04
CA LYS A 329 -7.97 27.15 1.14
C LYS A 329 -8.74 25.86 0.86
N VAL A 330 -10.00 25.75 1.31
CA VAL A 330 -10.89 24.64 0.90
C VAL A 330 -11.13 24.67 -0.61
N GLY A 331 -11.32 25.86 -1.20
CA GLY A 331 -11.39 26.02 -2.66
C GLY A 331 -10.13 25.48 -3.36
N LEU A 332 -8.95 25.75 -2.82
CA LEU A 332 -7.69 25.24 -3.37
C LEU A 332 -7.59 23.71 -3.30
N THR A 333 -8.18 23.06 -2.30
CA THR A 333 -8.31 21.59 -2.26
C THR A 333 -9.13 21.08 -3.44
N ASN A 334 -10.25 21.74 -3.77
CA ASN A 334 -11.07 21.38 -4.93
C ASN A 334 -10.33 21.58 -6.26
N ALA A 335 -9.48 22.61 -6.36
CA ALA A 335 -8.63 22.81 -7.52
C ALA A 335 -7.56 21.71 -7.65
N ASN A 336 -7.00 21.23 -6.54
CA ASN A 336 -6.10 20.07 -6.54
C ASN A 336 -6.83 18.78 -6.96
N GLU A 337 -8.08 18.59 -6.53
CA GLU A 337 -8.90 17.48 -7.00
C GLU A 337 -9.13 17.53 -8.52
N ALA A 338 -9.35 18.73 -9.08
CA ALA A 338 -9.44 18.93 -10.52
C ALA A 338 -8.12 18.57 -11.24
N LEU A 339 -6.96 18.90 -10.66
CA LEU A 339 -5.66 18.46 -11.19
C LEU A 339 -5.51 16.93 -11.18
N VAL A 340 -5.94 16.26 -10.10
CA VAL A 340 -5.94 14.79 -10.03
C VAL A 340 -6.83 14.20 -11.13
N LYS A 341 -8.03 14.74 -11.32
CA LYS A 341 -8.95 14.31 -12.40
C LYS A 341 -8.36 14.55 -13.78
N ALA A 342 -7.69 15.69 -14.00
CA ALA A 342 -6.99 15.98 -15.26
C ALA A 342 -5.91 14.94 -15.55
N ARG A 343 -5.06 14.61 -14.58
CA ARG A 343 -4.01 13.58 -14.70
C ARG A 343 -4.59 12.19 -14.98
N VAL A 344 -5.70 11.83 -14.34
CA VAL A 344 -6.40 10.57 -14.64
C VAL A 344 -6.86 10.53 -16.10
N ASN A 345 -7.43 11.63 -16.60
CA ASN A 345 -7.95 11.74 -17.96
C ASN A 345 -6.87 11.81 -19.05
N VAL A 346 -5.58 11.91 -18.71
CA VAL A 346 -4.50 11.70 -19.69
C VAL A 346 -4.64 10.34 -20.39
N HIS A 347 -5.21 9.34 -19.70
CA HIS A 347 -5.44 7.99 -20.23
C HIS A 347 -6.54 7.91 -21.31
N THR A 348 -7.29 8.99 -21.57
CA THR A 348 -8.16 9.06 -22.76
C THR A 348 -7.36 9.40 -24.03
N PHE A 349 -6.16 9.97 -23.86
CA PHE A 349 -5.32 10.52 -24.93
C PHE A 349 -6.06 11.56 -25.78
N ASN A 350 -6.99 12.28 -25.15
CA ASN A 350 -7.79 13.33 -25.75
C ASN A 350 -7.58 14.65 -25.00
N GLU A 351 -7.12 15.66 -25.74
CA GLU A 351 -6.89 17.01 -25.21
C GLU A 351 -8.12 17.59 -24.52
N ALA A 352 -9.32 17.45 -25.09
CA ALA A 352 -10.53 18.08 -24.58
C ALA A 352 -10.95 17.51 -23.22
N ASP A 353 -10.76 16.20 -23.02
CA ASP A 353 -11.11 15.54 -21.76
C ASP A 353 -10.23 16.01 -20.60
N VAL A 354 -8.93 16.20 -20.86
CA VAL A 354 -8.01 16.78 -19.86
C VAL A 354 -8.33 18.25 -19.63
N ARG A 355 -8.49 19.02 -20.72
CA ARG A 355 -8.75 20.46 -20.70
C ARG A 355 -9.94 20.83 -19.83
N LYS A 356 -11.02 20.03 -19.90
CA LYS A 356 -12.22 20.18 -19.08
C LYS A 356 -11.90 20.34 -17.59
N PHE A 357 -11.02 19.50 -17.06
CA PHE A 357 -10.65 19.53 -15.64
C PHE A 357 -9.58 20.57 -15.33
N THR A 358 -8.64 20.81 -16.25
CA THR A 358 -7.63 21.86 -16.05
C THR A 358 -8.24 23.24 -16.00
N ASP A 359 -9.19 23.54 -16.90
CA ASP A 359 -9.87 24.85 -16.95
C ASP A 359 -10.70 25.08 -15.67
N GLN A 360 -11.43 24.06 -15.21
CA GLN A 360 -12.14 24.10 -13.93
C GLN A 360 -11.19 24.37 -12.76
N GLY A 361 -10.05 23.67 -12.70
CA GLY A 361 -9.05 23.88 -11.66
C GLY A 361 -8.43 25.27 -11.69
N VAL A 362 -8.18 25.81 -12.90
CA VAL A 362 -7.60 27.15 -13.10
C VAL A 362 -8.58 28.21 -12.59
N GLU A 363 -9.86 28.10 -12.94
CA GLU A 363 -10.88 29.04 -12.49
C GLU A 363 -10.97 29.08 -10.96
N ILE A 364 -10.98 27.91 -10.31
CA ILE A 364 -11.02 27.81 -8.84
C ILE A 364 -9.74 28.40 -8.22
N SER A 365 -8.57 28.09 -8.78
CA SER A 365 -7.28 28.58 -8.30
C SER A 365 -7.19 30.10 -8.41
N GLN A 366 -7.67 30.69 -9.50
CA GLN A 366 -7.69 32.14 -9.70
C GLN A 366 -8.61 32.85 -8.69
N LYS A 367 -9.80 32.29 -8.41
CA LYS A 367 -10.69 32.81 -7.35
C LYS A 367 -10.02 32.74 -5.97
N ALA A 368 -9.36 31.63 -5.67
CA ALA A 368 -8.62 31.45 -4.41
C ALA A 368 -7.46 32.45 -4.28
N TYR A 369 -6.71 32.66 -5.36
CA TYR A 369 -5.66 33.68 -5.43
C TYR A 369 -6.20 35.09 -5.17
N GLN A 370 -7.29 35.48 -5.85
CA GLN A 370 -7.91 36.81 -5.67
C GLN A 370 -8.37 37.02 -4.23
N ALA A 371 -8.95 36.00 -3.58
CA ALA A 371 -9.33 36.06 -2.18
C ALA A 371 -8.12 36.24 -1.26
N GLY A 372 -7.01 35.55 -1.54
CA GLY A 372 -5.74 35.74 -0.81
C GLY A 372 -5.18 37.16 -0.96
N VAL A 373 -5.19 37.71 -2.17
CA VAL A 373 -4.79 39.11 -2.42
C VAL A 373 -5.69 40.09 -1.67
N ALA A 374 -7.00 39.88 -1.68
CA ALA A 374 -7.95 40.71 -0.94
C ALA A 374 -7.68 40.68 0.57
N ALA A 375 -7.40 39.50 1.13
CA ALA A 375 -7.04 39.33 2.54
C ALA A 375 -5.73 40.06 2.89
N LEU A 376 -4.71 39.99 2.02
CA LEU A 376 -3.47 40.74 2.21
C LEU A 376 -3.68 42.26 2.16
N HIS A 377 -4.53 42.72 1.25
CA HIS A 377 -4.90 44.13 1.18
C HIS A 377 -5.66 44.59 2.44
N GLU A 378 -6.59 43.77 2.94
CA GLU A 378 -7.31 44.04 4.19
C GLU A 378 -6.35 44.09 5.39
N ARG A 379 -5.38 43.17 5.47
CA ARG A 379 -4.32 43.22 6.49
C ARG A 379 -3.59 44.56 6.47
N ASP A 380 -3.18 45.00 5.29
CA ASP A 380 -2.41 46.23 5.14
C ASP A 380 -3.25 47.47 5.52
N ALA A 381 -4.54 47.46 5.20
CA ALA A 381 -5.49 48.47 5.65
C ALA A 381 -5.65 48.47 7.19
N ARG A 382 -5.82 47.29 7.81
CA ARG A 382 -5.92 47.14 9.28
C ARG A 382 -4.67 47.65 9.99
N ARG A 383 -3.47 47.35 9.46
CA ARG A 383 -2.19 47.84 10.01
C ARG A 383 -2.06 49.36 9.92
N LYS A 384 -2.42 49.96 8.78
CA LYS A 384 -2.45 51.43 8.62
C LYS A 384 -3.44 52.07 9.59
N GLY A 385 -4.64 51.50 9.71
CA GLY A 385 -5.67 51.96 10.65
C GLY A 385 -5.20 51.91 12.10
N LEU A 386 -4.62 50.78 12.54
CA LEU A 386 -4.04 50.64 13.87
C LEU A 386 -2.93 51.67 14.14
N GLY A 387 -2.07 51.92 13.16
CA GLY A 387 -1.04 52.96 13.26
C GLY A 387 -1.63 54.35 13.49
N VAL A 388 -2.69 54.72 12.74
CA VAL A 388 -3.41 55.98 12.95
C VAL A 388 -4.06 56.04 14.33
N SER A 389 -4.74 54.98 14.75
CA SER A 389 -5.35 54.91 16.10
C SER A 389 -4.31 55.04 17.22
N LEU A 390 -3.15 54.41 17.07
CA LEU A 390 -2.04 54.54 18.04
C LEU A 390 -1.53 55.98 18.13
N ILE A 391 -1.43 56.70 17.02
CA ILE A 391 -1.05 58.13 17.03
C ILE A 391 -2.07 58.94 17.83
N PHE A 392 -3.38 58.74 17.59
CA PHE A 392 -4.42 59.41 18.37
C PHE A 392 -4.35 59.07 19.86
N ILE A 393 -4.19 57.79 20.21
CA ILE A 393 -4.06 57.35 21.60
C ILE A 393 -2.86 58.01 22.27
N VAL A 394 -1.70 58.04 21.62
CA VAL A 394 -0.48 58.67 22.16
C VAL A 394 -0.67 60.18 22.33
N LEU A 395 -1.30 60.86 21.37
CA LEU A 395 -1.64 62.28 21.49
C LEU A 395 -2.58 62.55 22.66
N THR A 396 -3.62 61.71 22.83
CA THR A 396 -4.56 61.81 23.96
C THR A 396 -3.86 61.59 25.30
N ILE A 397 -3.06 60.53 25.42
CA ILE A 397 -2.29 60.23 26.64
C ILE A 397 -1.31 61.37 26.95
N SER A 398 -0.60 61.88 25.96
CA SER A 398 0.35 62.99 26.13
C SER A 398 -0.37 64.28 26.56
N GLY A 399 -1.52 64.58 25.95
CA GLY A 399 -2.36 65.72 26.35
C GLY A 399 -2.89 65.61 27.78
N LEU A 400 -3.35 64.41 28.18
CA LEU A 400 -3.75 64.11 29.56
C LEU A 400 -2.59 64.30 30.53
N TYR A 401 -1.41 63.76 30.21
CA TYR A 401 -0.21 63.90 31.02
C TYR A 401 0.18 65.38 31.24
N LEU A 402 0.22 66.17 30.16
CA LEU A 402 0.50 67.60 30.24
C LEU A 402 -0.53 68.34 31.10
N LYS A 403 -1.81 68.00 30.98
CA LYS A 403 -2.89 68.59 31.78
C LYS A 403 -2.75 68.26 33.27
N ILE A 404 -2.42 67.02 33.61
CA ILE A 404 -2.17 66.59 35.00
C ILE A 404 -1.00 67.37 35.58
N ARG A 405 0.14 67.44 34.87
CA ARG A 405 1.31 68.25 35.25
C ARG A 405 0.96 69.72 35.48
N LEU A 406 0.13 70.30 34.61
CA LEU A 406 -0.31 71.70 34.76
C LEU A 406 -1.17 71.89 36.01
N MET A 407 -2.03 70.93 36.35
CA MET A 407 -2.83 70.97 37.56
C MET A 407 -1.98 70.84 38.83
N GLU A 408 -0.99 69.93 38.84
CA GLU A 408 -0.06 69.75 39.96
C GLU A 408 0.87 70.97 40.16
N SER A 409 1.15 71.73 39.10
CA SER A 409 1.97 72.95 39.18
C SER A 409 1.24 74.19 39.73
N ARG A 410 -0.10 74.12 39.93
CA ARG A 410 -0.86 75.22 40.54
C ARG A 410 -0.68 75.18 42.07
N PRO A 411 -0.16 76.25 42.71
CA PRO A 411 0.01 76.28 44.16
C PRO A 411 -1.34 76.19 44.87
N SER A 412 -1.42 75.35 45.92
CA SER A 412 -2.60 75.22 46.77
C SER A 412 -3.02 76.59 47.32
N PRO A 413 -4.33 76.91 47.40
CA PRO A 413 -4.79 78.13 48.07
C PRO A 413 -4.33 78.06 49.53
N SER A 414 -3.60 79.08 49.97
CA SER A 414 -3.16 79.22 51.36
C SER A 414 -4.36 79.12 52.30
N SER A 415 -4.31 78.18 53.24
CA SER A 415 -5.26 78.07 54.34
C SER A 415 -5.28 79.39 55.14
N GLY A 416 -6.37 80.16 55.01
CA GLY A 416 -6.66 81.30 55.87
C GLY A 416 -6.85 80.86 57.32
N PRO A 417 -6.54 81.72 58.31
CA PRO A 417 -6.48 81.33 59.71
C PRO A 417 -7.85 80.98 60.28
N GLN A 418 -7.88 79.90 61.08
CA GLN A 418 -9.03 79.48 61.89
C GLN A 418 -9.46 80.61 62.83
N ALA A 419 -10.68 81.11 62.65
CA ALA A 419 -11.35 81.95 63.63
C ALA A 419 -12.05 81.04 64.65
N SER A 420 -11.57 81.07 65.89
CA SER A 420 -12.28 80.66 67.09
C SER A 420 -13.42 81.64 67.38
N GLY A 421 -14.64 81.14 67.58
CA GLY A 421 -15.79 81.95 68.00
C GLY A 421 -16.96 81.07 68.46
N GLU A 422 -17.04 80.95 69.79
CA GLU A 422 -18.16 80.58 70.69
C GLU A 422 -18.89 79.23 70.56
#